data_AF-A0A926RUE6-F1
#
_entry.id   AF-A0A926RUE6-F1
#
_cell.length_a   1.000
_cell.length_b   1.000
_cell.length_c   1.000
_cell.angle_alpha   90.00
_cell.angle_beta   90.00
_cell.angle_gamma   90.00
#
_symmetry.space_group_name_H-M   'P 1'
#
loop_
_entity.id
_entity.type
_entity.pdbx_description
1 polymer ?
#
loop_
_entity_poly.entity_id
_entity_poly.type
_entity_poly.pdbx_seq_one_letter_code
_entity_poly.pdbx_strand_id
1 'polypeptide(L)' 'TFKLIKTEFINGTSFKCLQHLSRELFDYVHWFNNIRIHSTLDYLTPVEYKSKHLKKLSSFLLTVQNTFYVLT' A
#
# COMPACT_ATOMS: atom_id res chain seq x y z
N THR A 1 -1.81 -11.60 4.48
CA THR A 1 -2.86 -12.26 3.67
C THR A 1 -3.58 -11.19 2.87
N PHE A 2 -3.51 -11.21 1.53
CA PHE A 2 -4.34 -10.34 0.67
C PHE A 2 -5.80 -10.79 0.82
N LYS A 3 -6.43 -10.40 1.93
CA LYS A 3 -7.84 -10.69 2.18
C LYS A 3 -8.67 -9.69 1.40
N LEU A 4 -9.36 -10.24 0.41
CA LEU A 4 -10.46 -9.66 -0.35
C LEU A 4 -10.08 -8.44 -1.19
N ILE A 5 -10.10 -8.65 -2.51
CA ILE A 5 -10.72 -7.65 -3.39
C ILE A 5 -12.00 -7.21 -2.69
N LYS A 6 -12.09 -5.91 -2.38
CA LYS A 6 -13.21 -5.46 -1.57
C LYS A 6 -14.51 -5.74 -2.30
N THR A 7 -15.53 -6.09 -1.54
CA THR A 7 -16.87 -6.34 -2.07
C THR A 7 -17.34 -5.16 -2.92
N GLU A 8 -16.93 -3.92 -2.63
CA GLU A 8 -17.22 -2.74 -3.45
C GLU A 8 -16.75 -2.82 -4.91
N PHE A 9 -15.74 -3.64 -5.26
CA PHE A 9 -15.32 -3.84 -6.66
C PHE A 9 -16.20 -4.86 -7.40
N ILE A 10 -16.72 -5.85 -6.69
CA ILE A 10 -17.44 -7.01 -7.26
C ILE A 10 -18.97 -6.83 -7.14
N ASN A 11 -19.44 -6.05 -6.17
CA ASN A 11 -20.84 -5.94 -5.85
C ASN A 11 -21.58 -5.10 -6.91
N GLY A 12 -22.48 -5.74 -7.66
CA GLY A 12 -23.30 -5.09 -8.68
C GLY A 12 -22.60 -4.88 -10.04
N THR A 13 -21.35 -5.32 -10.19
CA THR A 13 -20.61 -5.23 -11.46
C THR A 13 -20.75 -6.52 -12.26
N SER A 14 -21.11 -6.38 -13.54
CA SER A 14 -21.04 -7.47 -14.52
C SER A 14 -19.98 -7.14 -15.57
N PHE A 15 -19.09 -8.09 -15.84
CA PHE A 15 -18.02 -7.91 -16.81
C PHE A 15 -18.39 -8.58 -18.13
N LYS A 16 -18.36 -7.80 -19.22
CA LYS A 16 -18.73 -8.29 -20.55
C LYS A 16 -17.75 -9.33 -21.10
N CYS A 17 -16.47 -9.22 -20.72
CA CYS A 17 -15.40 -10.13 -21.11
C CYS A 17 -14.22 -10.04 -20.13
N LEU A 18 -13.26 -10.96 -20.28
CA LEU A 18 -12.04 -10.98 -19.46
C LEU A 18 -11.20 -9.71 -19.63
N GLN A 19 -11.16 -9.13 -20.82
CA GLN A 19 -10.43 -7.88 -21.07
C GLN A 19 -11.03 -6.71 -20.30
N HIS A 20 -12.37 -6.64 -20.22
CA HIS A 20 -13.06 -5.63 -19.44
C HIS A 20 -12.78 -5.79 -17.94
N LEU A 21 -12.90 -7.02 -17.42
CA LEU A 21 -12.53 -7.32 -16.03
C LEU A 21 -11.09 -6.93 -15.72
N SER A 22 -10.15 -7.25 -16.62
CA SER A 22 -8.74 -6.94 -16.41
C SER A 22 -8.51 -5.43 -16.31
N ARG A 23 -9.13 -4.64 -17.19
CA ARG A 23 -9.02 -3.17 -17.16
C ARG A 23 -9.54 -2.60 -15.84
N GLU A 24 -10.77 -2.94 -15.48
CA GLU A 24 -11.40 -2.46 -14.25
C GLU A 24 -10.57 -2.86 -13.01
N LEU A 25 -10.01 -4.08 -13.01
CA LEU A 25 -9.17 -4.54 -11.92
C LEU A 25 -7.87 -3.73 -11.82
N PHE A 26 -7.22 -3.42 -12.95
CA PHE A 26 -6.02 -2.58 -12.95
C PHE A 26 -6.32 -1.18 -12.41
N ASP A 27 -7.43 -0.58 -12.83
CA ASP A 27 -7.84 0.74 -12.37
C ASP A 27 -8.16 0.72 -10.87
N TYR A 28 -8.87 -0.31 -10.39
CA TYR A 28 -9.14 -0.49 -8.97
C TYR A 28 -7.86 -0.65 -8.14
N VAL A 29 -6.92 -1.48 -8.59
CA VAL A 29 -5.64 -1.70 -7.91
C VAL A 29 -4.81 -0.42 -7.88
N HIS A 30 -4.80 0.35 -8.97
CA HIS A 30 -4.10 1.62 -9.02
C HIS A 30 -4.70 2.63 -8.04
N TRP A 31 -6.03 2.82 -8.08
CA TRP A 31 -6.74 3.70 -7.17
C TRP A 31 -6.51 3.30 -5.70
N PHE A 32 -6.66 2.02 -5.38
CA PHE A 32 -6.50 1.52 -4.01
C PHE A 32 -5.10 1.82 -3.45
N ASN A 33 -4.06 1.60 -4.25
CA ASN A 33 -2.68 1.71 -3.76
C ASN A 33 -2.14 3.14 -3.78
N ASN A 34 -2.57 3.98 -4.74
CA ASN A 34 -1.94 5.28 -4.99
C ASN A 34 -2.85 6.49 -4.77
N ILE A 35 -4.16 6.29 -4.63
CA ILE A 35 -5.13 7.41 -4.54
C ILE A 35 -5.95 7.30 -3.26
N ARG A 36 -6.33 6.09 -2.84
CA ARG A 36 -7.20 5.89 -1.68
C ARG A 36 -6.46 6.23 -0.37
N ILE A 37 -7.03 7.18 0.35
CA ILE A 37 -6.57 7.60 1.68
C ILE A 37 -7.25 6.75 2.77
N HIS A 38 -6.50 6.37 3.79
CA HIS A 38 -7.01 5.58 4.92
C HIS A 38 -6.72 6.28 6.25
N SER A 39 -7.76 6.50 7.08
CA SER A 39 -7.61 7.12 8.40
C SER A 39 -6.71 6.32 9.34
N THR A 40 -6.74 4.99 9.24
CA THR A 40 -5.85 4.08 9.98
C THR A 40 -4.40 4.10 9.51
N LEU A 41 -4.11 4.74 8.37
CA LEU A 41 -2.76 4.92 7.82
C LEU A 41 -2.30 6.38 7.96
N ASP A 42 -2.78 7.10 8.98
CA ASP A 42 -2.51 8.53 9.18
C ASP A 42 -2.90 9.40 7.97
N TYR A 43 -4.01 9.06 7.31
CA TYR A 43 -4.47 9.73 6.09
C TYR A 43 -3.45 9.67 4.94
N LEU A 44 -2.70 8.58 4.84
CA LEU A 44 -1.83 8.27 3.71
C LEU A 44 -2.45 7.20 2.79
N THR A 45 -1.96 7.17 1.55
CA THR A 45 -2.19 6.03 0.65
C THR A 45 -1.34 4.83 1.10
N PRO A 46 -1.72 3.59 0.71
CA PRO A 46 -0.93 2.41 1.04
C PRO A 46 0.55 2.49 0.60
N VAL A 47 0.81 3.05 -0.58
CA VAL A 47 2.19 3.21 -1.10
C VAL A 47 2.98 4.24 -0.29
N GLU A 48 2.37 5.37 0.05
CA GLU A 48 3.02 6.39 0.89
C GLU A 48 3.31 5.88 2.29
N TYR A 49 2.34 5.19 2.90
CA TYR A 49 2.52 4.55 4.20
C TYR A 49 3.72 3.59 4.16
N LYS A 50 3.74 2.65 3.21
CA LYS A 50 4.87 1.71 3.07
C LYS A 50 6.20 2.44 2.92
N SER A 51 6.25 3.48 2.08
CA SER A 51 7.45 4.27 1.84
C SER A 51 7.94 5.01 3.10
N LYS A 52 7.03 5.63 3.85
CA LYS A 52 7.32 6.32 5.11
C LYS A 52 7.87 5.36 6.16
N HIS A 53 7.26 4.19 6.30
CA HIS A 53 7.68 3.17 7.27
C HIS A 53 9.03 2.52 6.90
N LEU A 54 9.32 2.31 5.61
CA LEU A 54 10.63 1.84 5.14
C LEU A 54 11.74 2.87 5.41
N LYS A 55 11.48 4.16 5.17
CA LYS A 55 12.41 5.25 5.52
C LYS A 55 12.68 5.30 7.03
N LYS A 56 11.63 5.15 7.84
CA LYS A 56 11.76 5.09 9.30
C LYS A 56 12.63 3.91 9.75
N LEU A 57 12.44 2.73 9.17
CA LEU A 57 13.26 1.55 9.47
C LEU A 57 14.73 1.75 9.09
N SER A 58 15.01 2.24 7.88
CA SER A 58 16.40 2.50 7.45
C SER A 58 17.10 3.53 8.32
N SER A 59 16.43 4.63 8.67
CA SER A 59 16.98 5.63 9.61
C SER A 59 17.26 5.03 10.98
N PHE A 60 16.36 4.21 11.52
CA PHE A 60 16.55 3.54 12.80
C PHE A 60 17.76 2.61 12.78
N LEU A 61 17.93 1.81 11.72
CA LEU A 61 19.08 0.91 11.57
C LEU A 61 20.41 1.68 11.50
N LEU A 62 20.45 2.79 10.77
CA LEU A 62 21.63 3.66 10.71
C LEU A 62 21.96 4.25 12.08
N THR A 63 20.95 4.68 12.85
CA THR A 63 21.15 5.18 14.21
C THR A 63 21.72 4.10 15.12
N VAL A 64 21.15 2.89 15.11
CA VAL A 64 21.63 1.77 15.93
C VAL A 64 23.07 1.40 15.58
N GLN A 65 23.41 1.33 14.29
CA GLN A 65 24.78 1.04 13.85
C GLN A 65 25.78 2.11 14.30
N ASN A 66 25.42 3.40 14.17
CA ASN A 66 26.26 4.50 14.63
C ASN A 66 26.44 4.50 16.16
N THR A 67 25.39 4.19 16.93
CA THR A 67 25.49 4.08 18.38
C THR A 67 26.42 2.94 18.79
N PHE A 68 26.37 1.79 18.11
CA PHE A 68 27.29 0.69 18.38
C PHE A 68 28.75 1.07 18.08
N TYR A 69 29.00 1.75 16.96
CA TYR A 69 30.35 2.20 16.57
C TYR A 69 30.96 3.22 17.54
N VAL A 70 30.16 4.13 18.10
CA VAL A 70 30.66 5.17 19.03
C VAL A 70 30.94 4.61 20.44
N LEU A 71 30.37 3.45 20.78
CA LEU A 71 30.52 2.80 22.10
C LEU A 71 31.62 1.73 22.15
N THR A 72 32.31 1.48 21.03
CA THR A 72 33.45 0.55 20.92
C THR A 72 34.72 1.31 20.59
#